data_AF-A0A1Y1ZGZ8-F1
#
_entry.id   AF-A0A1Y1ZGZ8-F1
#
_cell.length_a   1.000
_cell.length_b   1.000
_cell.length_c   1.000
_cell.angle_alpha   90.00
_cell.angle_beta   90.00
_cell.angle_gamma   90.00
#
_symmetry.space_group_name_H-M   'P 1'
#
loop_
_entity.id
_entity.type
_entity.pdbx_description
1 polymer ?
#
loop_
_entity_poly.entity_id
_entity_poly.type
_entity_poly.pdbx_seq_one_letter_code
_entity_poly.pdbx_strand_id
1 'polypeptide(L)'
;MAPANRNPKLAAKIAQMRLTIAPIVHVLSGQSPPEFPSTMLELFLLTEDQLDAMAHYYSQVTPDGFTFNYPQTMDWNRPLLGKPEPGEIGDERCRLSDYERLRIKMRMFARFIGMRGADTPQWEYERHIEILKARINKSVEEEERLQTRKMYGGPPTRP
;
A
#
# COMPACT_ATOMS: atom_id res chain seq x y z
N MET A 1 -34.59 -5.74 -20.96
CA MET A 1 -33.78 -4.52 -21.14
C MET A 1 -32.61 -4.54 -20.16
N ALA A 2 -31.38 -4.29 -20.61
CA ALA A 2 -30.23 -4.24 -19.71
C ALA A 2 -30.34 -3.06 -18.72
N PRO A 3 -29.90 -3.19 -17.45
CA PRO A 3 -29.97 -2.11 -16.46
C PRO A 3 -29.30 -0.81 -16.89
N ALA A 4 -28.22 -0.91 -17.67
CA ALA A 4 -27.50 0.22 -18.24
C ALA A 4 -28.40 1.12 -19.12
N ASN A 5 -29.40 0.55 -19.80
CA ASN A 5 -30.29 1.31 -20.70
C ASN A 5 -31.27 2.22 -19.93
N ARG A 6 -31.43 2.00 -18.62
CA ARG A 6 -32.34 2.79 -17.77
C ARG A 6 -31.64 3.87 -16.97
N ASN A 7 -30.32 3.78 -16.80
CA ASN A 7 -29.54 4.72 -15.99
C ASN A 7 -28.27 5.17 -16.73
N PRO A 8 -28.22 6.41 -17.24
CA PRO A 8 -27.07 6.90 -18.00
C PRO A 8 -25.79 6.97 -17.16
N LYS A 9 -25.88 7.21 -15.85
CA LYS A 9 -24.70 7.21 -14.96
C LYS A 9 -24.09 5.81 -14.85
N LEU A 10 -24.94 4.79 -14.75
CA LEU A 10 -24.49 3.39 -14.72
C LEU A 10 -23.85 3.00 -16.06
N ALA A 11 -24.47 3.38 -17.18
CA ALA A 11 -23.91 3.13 -18.51
C ALA A 11 -22.53 3.77 -18.69
N ALA A 12 -22.37 5.03 -18.26
CA ALA A 12 -21.09 5.74 -18.31
C ALA A 12 -20.02 5.04 -17.44
N LYS A 13 -20.40 4.58 -16.24
CA LYS A 13 -19.48 3.85 -15.36
C LYS A 13 -19.06 2.51 -15.97
N ILE A 14 -19.99 1.75 -16.57
CA ILE A 14 -19.68 0.49 -17.27
C ILE A 14 -18.74 0.75 -18.44
N ALA A 15 -18.97 1.81 -19.22
CA ALA A 15 -18.07 2.21 -20.30
C ALA A 15 -16.67 2.53 -19.78
N GLN A 16 -16.55 3.25 -18.66
CA GLN A 16 -15.27 3.51 -17.99
C GLN A 16 -14.59 2.20 -17.54
N MET A 17 -15.35 1.27 -16.95
CA MET A 17 -14.81 -0.02 -16.49
C MET A 17 -14.32 -0.93 -17.64
N ARG A 18 -14.82 -0.71 -18.86
CA ARG A 18 -14.41 -1.43 -20.07
C ARG A 18 -13.16 -0.87 -20.76
N LEU A 19 -12.64 0.27 -20.31
CA LEU A 19 -11.41 0.82 -20.88
C LEU A 19 -10.29 -0.19 -20.74
N THR A 20 -9.57 -0.44 -21.83
CA THR A 20 -8.46 -1.38 -21.87
C THR A 20 -7.18 -0.73 -21.35
N ILE A 21 -6.34 -1.53 -20.72
CA ILE A 21 -5.04 -1.10 -20.19
C ILE A 21 -3.96 -1.83 -20.98
N ALA A 22 -3.00 -1.08 -21.51
CA ALA A 22 -1.86 -1.66 -22.22
C ALA A 22 -0.84 -2.22 -21.21
N PRO A 23 -0.31 -3.44 -21.42
CA PRO A 23 0.68 -4.02 -20.53
C PRO A 23 2.02 -3.30 -20.60
N ILE A 24 2.58 -3.00 -19.42
CA ILE A 24 4.01 -2.79 -19.30
C ILE A 24 4.69 -4.17 -19.26
N VAL A 25 5.82 -4.29 -19.95
CA VAL A 25 6.51 -5.57 -20.09
C VAL A 25 7.74 -5.64 -19.20
N HIS A 26 8.15 -6.85 -18.83
CA HIS A 26 9.39 -7.05 -18.11
C HIS A 26 10.60 -6.62 -18.95
N VAL A 27 11.57 -5.95 -18.32
CA VAL A 27 12.76 -5.41 -19.00
C VAL A 27 13.56 -6.50 -19.73
N LEU A 28 13.66 -7.70 -19.12
CA LEU A 28 14.42 -8.81 -19.72
C LEU A 28 13.63 -9.68 -20.69
N SER A 29 12.40 -10.07 -20.36
CA SER A 29 11.67 -11.08 -21.13
C SER A 29 10.78 -10.47 -22.20
N GLY A 30 10.48 -9.17 -22.10
CA GLY A 30 9.53 -8.50 -22.98
C GLY A 30 8.09 -9.02 -22.82
N GLN A 31 7.78 -9.78 -21.78
CA GLN A 31 6.45 -10.33 -21.51
C GLN A 31 5.77 -9.57 -20.36
N SER A 32 4.44 -9.55 -20.36
CA SER A 32 3.64 -9.08 -19.23
C SER A 32 3.50 -10.18 -18.16
N PRO A 33 3.26 -9.84 -16.90
CA PRO A 33 2.90 -10.82 -15.90
C PRO A 33 1.55 -11.48 -16.26
N PRO A 34 1.32 -12.74 -15.85
CA PRO A 34 0.09 -13.47 -16.17
C PRO A 34 -1.17 -12.82 -15.57
N GLU A 35 -1.01 -12.09 -14.48
CA GLU A 35 -2.09 -11.43 -13.73
C GLU A 35 -2.29 -9.97 -14.16
N PHE A 36 -1.66 -9.52 -15.24
CA PHE A 36 -1.76 -8.13 -15.67
C PHE A 36 -3.23 -7.76 -15.99
N PRO A 37 -3.78 -6.67 -15.40
CA PRO A 37 -5.16 -6.28 -15.65
C PRO A 37 -5.30 -5.73 -17.07
N SER A 38 -6.10 -6.38 -17.90
CA SER A 38 -6.36 -5.96 -19.28
C SER A 38 -7.41 -4.85 -19.39
N THR A 39 -8.21 -4.66 -18.33
CA THR A 39 -9.25 -3.62 -18.26
C THR A 39 -9.23 -2.86 -16.94
N MET A 40 -9.86 -1.68 -16.94
CA MET A 40 -10.05 -0.88 -15.74
C MET A 40 -10.83 -1.64 -14.65
N LEU A 41 -11.79 -2.48 -15.04
CA LEU A 41 -12.51 -3.34 -14.10
C LEU A 41 -11.57 -4.32 -13.41
N GLU A 42 -10.75 -5.05 -14.18
CA GLU A 42 -9.79 -6.02 -13.66
C GLU A 42 -8.80 -5.38 -12.69
N LEU A 43 -8.32 -4.18 -13.00
CA LEU A 43 -7.45 -3.42 -12.09
C LEU A 43 -8.10 -3.19 -10.72
N PHE A 44 -9.38 -2.82 -10.67
CA PHE A 44 -10.11 -2.60 -9.42
C PHE A 44 -10.45 -3.89 -8.66
N LEU A 45 -10.33 -5.04 -9.31
CA LEU A 45 -10.60 -6.36 -8.72
C LEU A 45 -9.33 -7.06 -8.24
N LEU A 46 -8.15 -6.47 -8.46
CA LEU A 46 -6.89 -7.05 -8.01
C LEU A 46 -6.85 -7.16 -6.49
N THR A 47 -6.34 -8.31 -6.03
CA THR A 47 -6.04 -8.53 -4.61
C THR A 47 -4.69 -7.95 -4.25
N GLU A 48 -4.43 -7.84 -2.95
CA GLU A 48 -3.13 -7.40 -2.46
C GLU A 48 -2.01 -8.35 -2.90
N ASP A 49 -2.25 -9.67 -2.88
CA ASP A 49 -1.27 -10.68 -3.26
C ASP A 49 -0.92 -10.60 -4.76
N GLN A 50 -1.89 -10.32 -5.62
CA GLN A 50 -1.66 -10.10 -7.06
C GLN A 50 -0.84 -8.84 -7.30
N LEU A 51 -1.09 -7.77 -6.55
CA LEU A 51 -0.30 -6.54 -6.61
C LEU A 51 1.15 -6.79 -6.15
N ASP A 52 1.34 -7.53 -5.06
CA ASP A 52 2.66 -7.89 -4.54
C ASP A 52 3.43 -8.79 -5.53
N ALA A 53 2.75 -9.75 -6.17
CA ALA A 53 3.33 -10.61 -7.20
C ALA A 53 3.80 -9.80 -8.42
N MET A 54 3.00 -8.83 -8.88
CA MET A 54 3.39 -7.94 -9.97
C MET A 54 4.52 -6.99 -9.58
N ALA A 55 4.50 -6.44 -8.36
CA ALA A 55 5.61 -5.60 -7.89
C ALA A 55 6.92 -6.39 -7.81
N HIS A 56 6.87 -7.66 -7.38
CA HIS A 56 8.03 -8.55 -7.41
C HIS A 56 8.48 -8.83 -8.85
N TYR A 57 7.53 -9.11 -9.76
CA TYR A 57 7.82 -9.35 -11.17
C TYR A 57 8.58 -8.17 -11.82
N TYR A 58 8.22 -6.92 -11.49
CA TYR A 58 8.91 -5.73 -12.02
C TYR A 58 10.13 -5.28 -11.21
N SER A 59 10.68 -6.14 -10.35
CA SER A 59 11.83 -5.82 -9.49
C SER A 59 11.61 -4.56 -8.63
N GLN A 60 10.36 -4.35 -8.17
CA GLN A 60 9.95 -3.21 -7.33
C GLN A 60 9.84 -3.56 -5.84
N VAL A 61 9.74 -4.86 -5.51
CA VAL A 61 9.77 -5.37 -4.12
C VAL A 61 11.19 -5.59 -3.64
N THR A 62 12.06 -6.24 -4.42
CA THR A 62 13.47 -6.38 -4.03
C THR A 62 14.28 -5.67 -5.09
N PRO A 63 14.61 -4.37 -4.89
CA PRO A 63 15.28 -3.60 -5.92
C PRO A 63 16.58 -4.26 -6.38
N ASP A 64 16.76 -4.34 -7.68
CA ASP A 64 17.91 -4.93 -8.35
C ASP A 64 18.41 -4.03 -9.50
N GLY A 65 19.25 -4.57 -10.38
CA GLY A 65 19.78 -3.83 -11.53
C GLY A 65 18.73 -3.36 -12.55
N PHE A 66 17.48 -3.84 -12.48
CA PHE A 66 16.42 -3.52 -13.42
C PHE A 66 15.38 -2.55 -12.87
N THR A 67 15.35 -2.31 -11.55
CA THR A 67 14.33 -1.47 -10.90
C THR A 67 14.18 -0.09 -11.56
N PHE A 68 15.30 0.53 -11.94
CA PHE A 68 15.34 1.87 -12.53
C PHE A 68 15.21 1.88 -14.06
N ASN A 69 15.09 0.71 -14.70
CA ASN A 69 14.88 0.61 -16.15
C ASN A 69 13.38 0.76 -16.52
N TYR A 70 12.50 0.86 -15.53
CA TYR A 70 11.09 1.17 -15.70
C TYR A 70 10.85 2.69 -15.66
N PRO A 71 9.79 3.21 -16.31
CA PRO A 71 9.51 4.65 -16.38
C PRO A 71 9.35 5.34 -15.02
N GLN A 72 8.87 4.61 -14.01
CA GLN A 72 8.79 5.05 -12.61
C GLN A 72 9.07 3.88 -11.67
N THR A 73 9.48 4.19 -10.44
CA THR A 73 9.59 3.21 -9.36
C THR A 73 8.34 3.21 -8.49
N MET A 74 7.93 2.05 -7.98
CA MET A 74 6.79 1.98 -7.07
C MET A 74 7.15 2.34 -5.62
N ASP A 75 8.39 2.11 -5.18
CA ASP A 75 8.80 2.25 -3.77
C ASP A 75 7.96 1.36 -2.83
N TRP A 76 7.94 0.06 -3.14
CA TRP A 76 7.05 -0.93 -2.52
C TRP A 76 7.46 -1.34 -1.09
N ASN A 77 8.72 -1.11 -0.71
CA ASN A 77 9.31 -1.52 0.57
C ASN A 77 9.10 -0.55 1.73
N ARG A 78 8.14 0.36 1.60
CA ARG A 78 7.83 1.30 2.68
C ARG A 78 7.38 0.52 3.92
N PRO A 79 7.92 0.82 5.11
CA PRO A 79 7.49 0.17 6.35
C PRO A 79 6.00 0.30 6.66
N LEU A 80 5.31 1.27 6.05
CA LEU A 80 3.86 1.45 6.20
C LEU A 80 3.05 0.44 5.38
N LEU A 81 3.62 -0.11 4.30
CA LEU A 81 2.96 -1.08 3.41
C LEU A 81 3.17 -2.54 3.86
N GLY A 82 3.87 -2.76 4.97
CA GLY A 82 4.05 -4.09 5.55
C GLY A 82 2.73 -4.69 6.04
N LYS A 83 2.55 -6.00 5.82
CA LYS A 83 1.49 -6.78 6.47
C LYS A 83 1.90 -7.05 7.93
N PRO A 84 0.94 -7.11 8.87
CA PRO A 84 1.24 -7.57 10.22
C PRO A 84 1.67 -9.03 10.19
N GLU A 85 2.66 -9.38 11.00
CA GLU A 85 3.06 -10.78 11.12
C GLU A 85 1.93 -11.61 11.78
N PRO A 86 1.74 -12.88 11.40
CA PRO A 86 0.72 -13.73 12.02
C PRO A 86 0.90 -13.80 13.54
N GLY A 87 -0.11 -13.33 14.29
CA GLY A 87 -0.06 -13.30 15.76
C GLY A 87 0.56 -12.03 16.35
N GLU A 88 0.96 -11.06 15.53
CA GLU A 88 1.43 -9.76 16.00
C GLU A 88 0.27 -8.92 16.56
N ILE A 89 0.23 -8.80 17.88
CA ILE A 89 -0.70 -7.90 18.58
C ILE A 89 -0.08 -6.49 18.59
N GLY A 90 -0.08 -5.85 17.43
CA GLY A 90 0.33 -4.46 17.25
C GLY A 90 -0.84 -3.49 17.42
N ASP A 91 -0.57 -2.30 17.94
CA ASP A 91 -1.56 -1.21 18.02
C ASP A 91 -2.06 -0.87 16.60
N GLU A 92 -3.34 -1.10 16.33
CA GLU A 92 -3.98 -0.84 15.04
C GLU A 92 -3.84 0.62 14.60
N ARG A 93 -3.70 1.56 15.54
CA ARG A 93 -3.48 2.99 15.24
C ARG A 93 -2.12 3.27 14.60
N CYS A 94 -1.15 2.36 14.80
CA CYS A 94 0.21 2.50 14.29
C CYS A 94 0.42 1.86 12.91
N ARG A 95 -0.65 1.41 12.25
CA ARG A 95 -0.57 0.73 10.94
C ARG A 95 -1.76 1.05 10.04
N LEU A 96 -1.60 0.75 8.76
CA LEU A 96 -2.69 0.77 7.80
C LEU A 96 -3.58 -0.46 8.01
N SER A 97 -4.88 -0.29 7.87
CA SER A 97 -5.82 -1.39 7.69
C SER A 97 -5.57 -2.08 6.34
N ASP A 98 -6.04 -3.32 6.20
CA ASP A 98 -5.90 -4.09 4.96
C ASP A 98 -6.52 -3.36 3.76
N TYR A 99 -7.67 -2.72 3.98
CA TYR A 99 -8.35 -1.95 2.95
C TYR A 99 -7.57 -0.70 2.53
N GLU A 100 -7.01 0.06 3.48
CA GLU A 100 -6.19 1.23 3.17
C GLU A 100 -4.92 0.81 2.42
N ARG A 101 -4.26 -0.25 2.88
CA ARG A 101 -3.04 -0.79 2.27
C ARG A 101 -3.28 -1.25 0.83
N LEU A 102 -4.36 -2.00 0.60
CA LEU A 102 -4.79 -2.43 -0.74
C LEU A 102 -5.03 -1.23 -1.66
N ARG A 103 -5.75 -0.20 -1.19
CA ARG A 103 -6.02 1.01 -1.99
C ARG A 103 -4.76 1.78 -2.36
N ILE A 104 -3.82 1.90 -1.42
CA ILE A 104 -2.54 2.58 -1.64
C ILE A 104 -1.69 1.79 -2.65
N LYS A 105 -1.55 0.47 -2.47
CA LYS A 105 -0.83 -0.40 -3.39
C LYS A 105 -1.42 -0.36 -4.80
N MET A 106 -2.74 -0.44 -4.94
CA MET A 106 -3.42 -0.33 -6.24
C MET A 106 -3.15 1.02 -6.90
N ARG A 107 -3.20 2.13 -6.16
CA ARG A 107 -2.85 3.46 -6.67
C ARG A 107 -1.40 3.52 -7.14
N MET A 108 -0.46 3.02 -6.34
CA MET A 108 0.97 2.99 -6.68
C MET A 108 1.22 2.19 -7.95
N PHE A 109 0.58 1.03 -8.09
CA PHE A 109 0.63 0.21 -9.30
C PHE A 109 0.01 0.93 -10.52
N ALA A 110 -1.17 1.54 -10.37
CA ALA A 110 -1.80 2.32 -11.43
C ALA A 110 -0.91 3.47 -11.92
N ARG A 111 -0.23 4.16 -11.00
CA ARG A 111 0.74 5.21 -11.34
C ARG A 111 1.95 4.63 -12.08
N PHE A 112 2.47 3.47 -11.66
CA PHE A 112 3.59 2.80 -12.31
C PHE A 112 3.30 2.42 -13.77
N ILE A 113 2.10 1.92 -14.06
CA ILE A 113 1.68 1.59 -15.43
C ILE A 113 1.26 2.83 -16.25
N GLY A 114 1.48 4.03 -15.73
CA GLY A 114 1.29 5.30 -16.45
C GLY A 114 -0.14 5.84 -16.45
N MET A 115 -1.01 5.39 -15.54
CA MET A 115 -2.38 5.91 -15.49
C MET A 115 -2.43 7.33 -14.93
N ARG A 116 -3.12 8.21 -15.66
CA ARG A 116 -3.39 9.58 -15.23
C ARG A 116 -4.38 9.59 -14.07
N GLY A 117 -4.13 10.44 -13.06
CA GLY A 117 -5.01 10.58 -11.89
C GLY A 117 -4.76 9.53 -10.79
N ALA A 118 -3.66 8.79 -10.87
CA ALA A 118 -3.16 7.92 -9.80
C ALA A 118 -2.21 8.64 -8.83
N ASP A 119 -2.30 9.97 -8.78
CA ASP A 119 -1.56 10.81 -7.84
C ASP A 119 -1.96 10.52 -6.40
N THR A 120 -1.03 10.72 -5.46
CA THR A 120 -1.28 10.47 -4.03
C THR A 120 -2.37 11.42 -3.53
N PRO A 121 -3.54 10.92 -3.09
CA PRO A 121 -4.63 11.76 -2.62
C PRO A 121 -4.36 12.31 -1.22
N GLN A 122 -5.04 13.40 -0.85
CA GLN A 122 -4.86 14.08 0.43
C GLN A 122 -5.08 13.15 1.65
N TRP A 123 -6.14 12.33 1.62
CA TRP A 123 -6.44 11.40 2.73
C TRP A 123 -5.29 10.43 3.00
N GLU A 124 -4.54 10.04 1.96
CA GLU A 124 -3.41 9.13 2.11
C GLU A 124 -2.31 9.85 2.89
N TYR A 125 -1.97 11.09 2.53
CA TYR A 125 -0.98 11.89 3.28
C TYR A 125 -1.40 12.11 4.74
N GLU A 126 -2.66 12.48 4.97
CA GLU A 126 -3.21 12.67 6.31
C GLU A 126 -3.09 11.39 7.13
N ARG A 127 -3.45 10.25 6.53
CA ARG A 127 -3.35 8.95 7.20
C ARG A 127 -1.91 8.56 7.53
N HIS A 128 -0.95 8.86 6.64
CA HIS A 128 0.47 8.64 6.91
C HIS A 128 0.95 9.47 8.12
N ILE A 129 0.51 10.73 8.21
CA ILE A 129 0.82 11.63 9.33
C ILE A 129 0.19 11.10 10.62
N GLU A 130 -1.06 10.64 10.60
CA GLU A 130 -1.73 10.06 11.76
C GLU A 130 -0.99 8.83 12.30
N ILE A 131 -0.62 7.90 11.42
CA ILE A 131 0.12 6.70 11.81
C ILE A 131 1.48 7.07 12.40
N LEU A 132 2.18 8.03 11.78
CA LEU A 132 3.46 8.51 12.30
C LEU A 132 3.32 9.12 13.70
N LYS A 133 2.30 9.96 13.92
CA LYS A 133 1.98 10.52 15.23
C LYS A 133 1.68 9.42 16.26
N ALA A 134 0.88 8.43 15.89
CA ALA A 134 0.55 7.30 16.76
C ALA A 134 1.80 6.50 17.16
N ARG A 135 2.71 6.25 16.21
CA ARG A 135 3.99 5.57 16.48
C ARG A 135 4.88 6.36 17.44
N ILE A 136 5.00 7.67 17.23
CA ILE A 136 5.79 8.56 18.11
C ILE A 136 5.20 8.58 19.52
N ASN A 137 3.89 8.75 19.64
CA ASN A 137 3.25 8.76 20.97
C ASN A 137 3.45 7.43 21.70
N LYS A 138 3.32 6.30 20.97
CA LYS A 138 3.58 4.98 21.54
C LYS A 138 5.02 4.83 22.02
N SER A 139 6.01 5.28 21.25
CA SER A 139 7.41 5.20 21.69
C SER A 139 7.67 6.06 22.93
N VAL A 140 7.08 7.26 23.00
CA VAL A 140 7.19 8.13 24.19
C VAL A 140 6.57 7.45 25.42
N GLU A 141 5.36 6.89 25.29
CA GLU A 141 4.71 6.14 26.40
C GLU A 141 5.55 4.95 26.88
N GLU A 142 6.17 4.21 25.97
CA GLU A 142 7.06 3.09 26.29
C GLU A 142 8.32 3.56 27.04
N GLU A 143 8.93 4.65 26.60
CA GLU A 143 10.09 5.25 27.26
C GLU A 143 9.75 5.78 28.67
N GLU A 144 8.63 6.47 28.85
CA GLU A 144 8.16 6.95 30.15
C GLU A 144 7.92 5.80 31.14
N ARG A 145 7.32 4.69 30.67
CA ARG A 145 7.14 3.47 31.49
C ARG A 145 8.47 2.86 31.91
N LEU A 146 9.45 2.83 31.02
CA LEU A 146 10.79 2.32 31.31
C LEU A 146 11.55 3.23 32.28
N GLN A 147 11.44 4.55 32.13
CA GLN A 147 12.04 5.52 33.04
C GLN A 147 11.45 5.39 34.45
N THR A 148 10.12 5.28 34.56
CA THR A 148 9.43 5.07 35.84
C THR A 148 9.90 3.78 36.53
N ARG A 149 10.10 2.69 35.79
CA ARG A 149 10.63 1.42 36.35
C ARG A 149 12.10 1.50 36.79
N LYS A 150 12.91 2.35 36.15
CA LYS A 150 14.34 2.53 36.50
C LYS A 150 14.54 3.43 37.72
N MET A 151 13.51 4.17 38.14
CA MET A 151 13.52 4.94 39.39
C MET A 151 13.36 3.98 40.59
N TYR A 152 14.33 3.09 40.82
CA TYR A 152 14.39 2.26 42.03
C TYR A 152 14.87 3.14 43.19
N GLY A 153 14.03 3.23 44.23
CA GLY A 153 14.32 3.94 45.48
C GLY A 153 15.58 3.37 46.13
N GLY A 154 16.47 4.26 46.57
CA GLY A 154 17.73 3.90 47.22
C GLY A 154 17.56 2.89 48.37
N PRO A 155 18.66 2.23 48.77
CA PRO A 155 18.60 1.16 49.76
C PRO A 155 17.89 1.62 51.03
N PRO A 156 17.08 0.75 51.67
CA PRO A 156 16.35 1.13 52.88
C PRO A 156 17.37 1.55 53.94
N THR A 157 17.30 2.81 54.36
CA THR A 157 18.02 3.28 55.54
C THR A 157 17.52 2.50 56.75
N ARG A 158 18.41 1.69 57.35
CA ARG A 158 18.24 1.15 58.70
C ARG A 158 19.51 1.44 59.51
N PRO A 159 19.44 1.58 60.83
CA PRO A 159 18.31 1.98 61.70
C PRO A 159 18.44 3.43 62.18
#